data_AF-A0A651GIP7-F1
#
_entry.id   AF-A0A651GIP7-F1
#
_cell.length_a   1.000
_cell.length_b   1.000
_cell.length_c   1.000
_cell.angle_alpha   90.00
_cell.angle_beta   90.00
_cell.angle_gamma   90.00
#
_symmetry.space_group_name_H-M   'P 1'
#
loop_
_entity.id
_entity.type
_entity.pdbx_description
1 polymer ?
#
loop_
_entity_poly.entity_id
_entity_poly.type
_entity_poly.pdbx_seq_one_letter_code
_entity_poly.pdbx_strand_id
1 'polypeptide(L)'
;GESYLDGKLKALDIDTIVIVGLWTDECVLSTAYAGNSRGYDVVLVGDAVATATANQETALTIANSTVAKVLSTEEVLAYLANDFATGERGAVKGTDHPDGRRPG
;
A
#
# COMPACT_ATOMS: atom_id res chain seq x y z
N GLY A 1 -3.54 -7.00 -16.65
CA GLY A 1 -4.74 -7.85 -16.51
C GLY A 1 -5.73 -7.14 -15.62
N GLU A 2 -7.02 -7.28 -15.90
CA GLU A 2 -8.08 -6.70 -15.08
C GLU A 2 -8.12 -7.36 -13.70
N SER A 3 -8.30 -6.56 -12.65
CA SER A 3 -8.36 -7.03 -11.28
C SER A 3 -9.66 -6.56 -10.65
N TYR A 4 -10.46 -7.52 -10.19
CA TYR A 4 -11.72 -7.23 -9.52
C TYR A 4 -11.53 -6.36 -8.28
N LEU A 5 -10.43 -6.54 -7.55
CA LEU A 5 -10.09 -5.72 -6.40
C LEU A 5 -9.77 -4.28 -6.80
N ASP A 6 -8.99 -4.07 -7.87
CA ASP A 6 -8.67 -2.75 -8.39
C ASP A 6 -9.93 -1.96 -8.77
N GLY A 7 -10.83 -2.58 -9.54
CA GLY A 7 -12.11 -1.95 -9.90
C GLY A 7 -12.94 -1.54 -8.67
N LYS A 8 -12.97 -2.39 -7.62
CA LYS A 8 -13.66 -2.05 -6.37
C LYS A 8 -13.02 -0.91 -5.61
N LEU A 9 -11.69 -0.89 -5.50
CA LEU A 9 -10.95 0.14 -4.79
C LEU A 9 -11.08 1.50 -5.50
N LYS A 10 -11.00 1.51 -6.85
CA LYS A 10 -11.20 2.74 -7.64
C LYS A 10 -12.64 3.27 -7.52
N ALA A 11 -13.65 2.40 -7.51
CA ALA A 11 -15.05 2.82 -7.32
C ALA A 11 -15.33 3.42 -5.93
N LEU A 12 -14.41 3.29 -4.98
CA LEU A 12 -14.47 3.88 -3.64
C LEU A 12 -13.50 5.06 -3.46
N ASP A 13 -12.83 5.48 -4.54
CA ASP A 13 -11.77 6.50 -4.54
C ASP A 13 -10.66 6.24 -3.52
N ILE A 14 -10.28 4.96 -3.36
CA ILE A 14 -9.15 4.59 -2.49
C ILE A 14 -7.84 4.94 -3.20
N ASP A 15 -6.97 5.65 -2.49
CA ASP A 15 -5.62 5.97 -2.93
C ASP A 15 -4.52 5.18 -2.23
N THR A 16 -4.76 4.73 -1.00
CA THR A 16 -3.76 4.10 -0.15
C THR A 16 -4.18 2.70 0.24
N ILE A 17 -3.27 1.74 0.14
CA ILE A 17 -3.48 0.36 0.59
C ILE A 17 -2.45 0.00 1.66
N VAL A 18 -2.93 -0.63 2.74
CA VAL A 18 -2.09 -1.20 3.79
C VAL A 18 -2.07 -2.72 3.62
N ILE A 19 -0.89 -3.30 3.46
CA ILE A 19 -0.70 -4.72 3.17
C ILE A 19 -0.14 -5.44 4.39
N VAL A 20 -0.75 -6.57 4.71
CA VAL A 20 -0.34 -7.56 5.73
C VAL A 20 -0.53 -8.97 5.16
N GLY A 21 0.07 -9.99 5.78
CA GLY A 21 -0.15 -11.40 5.41
C GLY A 21 1.10 -12.18 5.01
N LEU A 22 0.92 -13.24 4.25
CA LEU A 22 1.97 -14.20 3.90
C LEU A 22 1.77 -14.69 2.46
N TRP A 23 2.80 -14.84 1.63
CA TRP A 23 4.25 -14.79 1.94
C TRP A 23 4.91 -13.45 1.55
N THR A 24 5.77 -12.91 2.42
CA THR A 24 6.44 -11.60 2.24
C THR A 24 7.14 -11.45 0.88
N ASP A 25 7.93 -12.45 0.48
CA ASP A 25 8.76 -12.45 -0.73
C ASP A 25 8.03 -12.92 -2.00
N GLU A 26 6.74 -13.25 -1.90
CA GLU A 26 5.92 -13.71 -3.03
C GLU A 26 4.65 -12.85 -3.15
N CYS A 27 3.50 -13.33 -2.67
CA CYS A 27 2.23 -12.70 -2.95
C CYS A 27 2.10 -11.31 -2.32
N VAL A 28 2.76 -11.06 -1.19
CA VAL A 28 2.80 -9.75 -0.54
C VAL A 28 3.58 -8.76 -1.40
N LEU A 29 4.82 -9.09 -1.78
CA LEU A 29 5.65 -8.21 -2.62
C LEU A 29 5.05 -8.02 -4.01
N SER A 30 4.53 -9.09 -4.63
CA SER A 30 3.83 -9.00 -5.92
C SER A 30 2.59 -8.11 -5.83
N THR A 31 1.83 -8.16 -4.74
CA THR A 31 0.67 -7.29 -4.53
C THR A 31 1.10 -5.84 -4.33
N ALA A 32 2.19 -5.60 -3.60
CA ALA A 32 2.75 -4.26 -3.44
C ALA A 32 3.11 -3.64 -4.80
N TYR A 33 3.82 -4.38 -5.68
CA TYR A 33 4.15 -3.91 -7.03
C TYR A 33 2.92 -3.67 -7.90
N ALA A 34 1.94 -4.57 -7.84
CA ALA A 34 0.69 -4.38 -8.57
C ALA A 34 -0.07 -3.13 -8.08
N GLY A 35 -0.12 -2.91 -6.75
CA GLY A 35 -0.75 -1.74 -6.16
C GLY A 35 -0.06 -0.44 -6.57
N ASN A 36 1.25 -0.36 -6.37
CA ASN A 36 2.04 0.81 -6.74
C ASN A 36 1.91 1.15 -8.23
N SER A 37 2.01 0.14 -9.12
CA SER A 37 1.88 0.33 -10.57
C SER A 37 0.48 0.79 -11.00
N ARG A 38 -0.55 0.60 -10.16
CA ARG A 38 -1.93 1.06 -10.38
C ARG A 38 -2.23 2.40 -9.71
N GLY A 39 -1.19 3.06 -9.19
CA GLY A 39 -1.27 4.38 -8.59
C GLY A 39 -1.71 4.37 -7.13
N TYR A 40 -1.72 3.22 -6.44
CA TYR A 40 -1.93 3.22 -4.99
C TYR A 40 -0.65 3.62 -4.24
N ASP A 41 -0.78 4.40 -3.19
CA ASP A 41 0.25 4.52 -2.17
C ASP A 41 0.24 3.25 -1.34
N VAL A 42 1.39 2.58 -1.26
CA VAL A 42 1.48 1.25 -0.63
C VAL A 42 2.20 1.39 0.70
N VAL A 43 1.54 0.93 1.76
CA VAL A 43 2.14 0.74 3.09
C VAL A 43 2.22 -0.76 3.34
N LEU A 44 3.39 -1.24 3.76
CA LEU A 44 3.61 -2.63 4.14
C LEU A 44 3.90 -2.69 5.65
N VAL A 45 3.14 -3.52 6.37
CA VAL A 45 3.33 -3.64 7.83
C VAL A 45 4.34 -4.74 8.12
N GLY A 46 5.60 -4.36 8.35
CA GLY A 46 6.76 -5.26 8.33
C GLY A 46 6.74 -6.35 9.40
N ASP A 47 6.12 -6.09 10.56
CA ASP A 47 5.91 -7.04 11.65
C ASP A 47 4.60 -7.84 11.53
N ALA A 48 3.75 -7.53 10.55
CA ALA A 48 2.52 -8.26 10.22
C ALA A 48 2.61 -9.00 8.87
N VAL A 49 3.84 -9.21 8.37
CA VAL A 49 4.12 -10.06 7.21
C VAL A 49 5.17 -11.10 7.53
N ALA A 50 5.02 -12.28 6.93
CA ALA A 50 5.95 -13.38 7.14
C ALA A 50 6.14 -14.22 5.87
N THR A 51 7.31 -14.83 5.74
CA THR A 51 7.60 -15.88 4.76
C THR A 51 8.31 -17.06 5.44
N ALA A 52 8.18 -18.24 4.86
CA ALA A 52 8.89 -19.44 5.31
C ALA A 52 10.30 -19.57 4.68
N THR A 53 10.66 -18.68 3.75
CA THR A 53 11.98 -18.64 3.13
C THR A 53 12.97 -17.84 3.98
N ALA A 54 14.25 -17.89 3.62
CA ALA A 54 15.27 -17.05 4.24
C ALA A 54 15.24 -15.58 3.76
N ASN A 55 14.24 -15.18 2.95
CA ASN A 55 14.23 -13.90 2.24
C ASN A 55 13.49 -12.77 2.98
N GLN A 56 13.02 -12.98 4.22
CA GLN A 56 12.19 -11.99 4.93
C GLN A 56 12.81 -10.58 4.91
N GLU A 57 14.06 -10.44 5.38
CA GLU A 57 14.74 -9.14 5.46
C GLU A 57 15.02 -8.54 4.08
N THR A 58 15.40 -9.38 3.12
CA THR A 58 15.65 -8.95 1.73
C THR A 58 14.37 -8.44 1.07
N ALA A 59 13.25 -9.13 1.25
CA ALA A 59 11.96 -8.74 0.70
C ALA A 59 11.48 -7.41 1.31
N LEU A 60 11.60 -7.24 2.63
CA LEU A 60 11.29 -5.96 3.29
C LEU A 60 12.18 -4.82 2.81
N THR A 61 13.49 -5.08 2.64
CA THR A 61 14.45 -4.10 2.12
C THR A 61 14.09 -3.65 0.71
N ILE A 62 13.78 -4.60 -0.18
CA ILE A 62 13.36 -4.31 -1.56
C ILE A 62 12.03 -3.54 -1.54
N ALA A 63 11.06 -4.00 -0.76
CA ALA A 63 9.75 -3.35 -0.65
C ALA A 63 9.91 -1.86 -0.28
N ASN A 64 10.66 -1.58 0.79
CA ASN A 64 10.88 -0.23 1.30
C ASN A 64 11.65 0.68 0.33
N SER A 65 12.48 0.09 -0.51
CA SER A 65 13.35 0.84 -1.42
C SER A 65 12.68 1.16 -2.76
N THR A 66 11.60 0.46 -3.13
CA THR A 66 11.12 0.45 -4.52
C THR A 66 9.62 0.70 -4.67
N VAL A 67 8.79 0.28 -3.72
CA VAL A 67 7.37 0.07 -4.03
C VAL A 67 6.42 0.41 -2.89
N ALA A 68 6.88 0.34 -1.64
CA ALA A 68 6.06 0.56 -0.47
C ALA A 68 6.82 1.31 0.63
N LYS A 69 6.09 1.96 1.53
CA LYS A 69 6.61 2.41 2.82
C LYS A 69 6.46 1.28 3.83
N VAL A 70 7.56 0.76 4.36
CA VAL A 70 7.54 -0.31 5.37
C VAL A 70 7.46 0.33 6.76
N LEU A 71 6.44 -0.05 7.54
CA LEU A 71 6.19 0.44 8.90
C LEU A 71 5.92 -0.73 9.85
N SER A 72 6.12 -0.52 11.14
CA SER A 72 5.63 -1.41 12.18
C SER A 72 4.12 -1.26 12.40
N THR A 73 3.49 -2.26 13.01
CA THR A 73 2.09 -2.21 13.41
C THR A 73 1.85 -1.03 14.36
N GLU A 74 2.79 -0.76 15.27
CA GLU A 74 2.72 0.37 16.19
C GLU A 74 2.66 1.72 15.46
N GLU A 75 3.54 1.95 14.48
CA GLU A 75 3.54 3.19 13.70
C GLU A 75 2.23 3.39 12.92
N VAL A 76 1.68 2.32 12.34
CA VAL A 76 0.39 2.40 11.63
C VAL A 76 -0.75 2.72 12.58
N LEU A 77 -0.81 2.06 13.74
CA LEU A 77 -1.84 2.32 14.75
C LEU A 77 -1.73 3.73 15.33
N ALA A 78 -0.50 4.21 15.58
CA ALA A 78 -0.26 5.57 16.04
C ALA A 78 -0.76 6.60 15.02
N TYR A 79 -0.48 6.40 13.72
CA TYR A 79 -1.01 7.25 12.66
C TYR A 79 -2.54 7.24 12.63
N LEU A 80 -3.16 6.05 12.67
CA LEU A 80 -4.62 5.93 12.64
C LEU A 80 -5.32 6.59 13.83
N ALA A 81 -4.68 6.56 15.01
CA ALA A 81 -5.25 7.13 16.23
C ALA A 81 -5.08 8.66 16.33
N ASN A 82 -3.96 9.20 15.83
CA ASN A 82 -3.57 10.58 16.12
C ASN A 82 -3.60 11.50 14.89
N ASP A 83 -3.32 10.97 13.70
CA ASP A 83 -3.05 11.79 12.50
C ASP A 83 -4.01 11.50 11.34
N PHE A 84 -4.67 10.34 11.34
CA PHE A 84 -5.60 9.98 10.27
C PHE A 84 -6.85 10.86 10.31
N ALA A 85 -6.98 11.69 9.28
CA ALA A 85 -8.18 12.48 9.03
C ALA A 85 -8.92 11.89 7.83
N THR A 86 -10.20 11.56 8.02
CA THR A 86 -11.05 11.15 6.88
C THR A 86 -11.38 12.39 6.05
N GLY A 87 -10.82 12.46 4.84
CA GLY A 87 -11.16 13.48 3.85
C GLY A 87 -12.40 13.15 3.02
N GLU A 88 -12.78 14.06 2.13
CA GLU A 88 -13.70 13.75 1.03
C GLU A 88 -13.03 12.74 0.08
N ARG A 89 -13.80 11.75 -0.37
CA ARG A 89 -13.34 10.73 -1.31
C ARG A 89 -12.81 11.38 -2.60
N GLY A 90 -11.63 10.97 -3.04
CA GLY A 90 -10.99 11.52 -4.24
C GLY A 90 -10.32 12.88 -4.09
N ALA A 91 -10.34 13.51 -2.90
CA ALA A 91 -9.82 14.88 -2.72
C ALA A 91 -8.29 15.04 -2.79
N VAL A 92 -7.54 13.93 -2.76
CA VAL A 92 -6.06 13.95 -2.72
C VAL A 92 -5.49 13.23 -3.94
N LYS A 93 -5.64 11.91 -3.99
CA LYS A 93 -5.24 11.04 -5.09
C LYS A 93 -6.46 10.17 -5.43
N GLY A 94 -6.75 9.95 -6.70
CA GLY A 94 -8.04 9.38 -7.13
C GLY A 94 -8.16 9.27 -8.65
N THR A 95 -9.38 9.12 -9.18
CA THR A 95 -9.62 9.10 -10.62
C THR A 95 -9.21 10.39 -11.31
N ASP A 96 -9.42 11.53 -10.65
CA ASP A 96 -9.15 12.86 -11.22
C ASP A 96 -7.66 13.23 -11.16
N HIS A 97 -6.92 12.65 -10.21
CA HIS A 97 -5.48 12.90 -10.00
C HIS A 97 -4.72 11.57 -9.79
N PRO A 98 -4.57 10.74 -10.83
CA PRO A 98 -3.97 9.41 -10.70
C PRO A 98 -2.48 9.45 -10.32
N ASP A 99 -1.79 10.56 -10.58
CA ASP A 99 -0.41 10.81 -10.16
C ASP A 99 -0.32 11.72 -8.91
N GLY A 100 -1.45 12.04 -8.28
CA GLY A 100 -1.53 12.89 -7.08
C GLY A 100 -1.20 14.38 -7.31
N ARG A 101 -1.00 14.83 -8.57
CA ARG A 101 -0.74 16.24 -8.86
C ARG A 101 -2.06 16.98 -9.09
N ARG A 102 -2.32 18.01 -8.29
CA ARG A 102 -3.40 18.97 -8.55
C ARG A 102 -3.03 19.85 -9.76
N PRO A 103 -3.98 20.20 -10.65
CA PRO A 103 -3.77 21.27 -11.63
C PRO A 103 -3.47 22.55 -10.85
N GLY A 104 -2.36 23.20 -11.19
CA GLY A 104 -2.00 24.51 -10.63
C GLY A 104 -2.94 25.62 -11.09
#